data_AF-A0A3D1V2E8-F1
#
_entry.id   AF-A0A3D1V2E8-F1
#
_cell.length_a   1.000
_cell.length_b   1.000
_cell.length_c   1.000
_cell.angle_alpha   90.00
_cell.angle_beta   90.00
_cell.angle_gamma   90.00
#
_symmetry.space_group_name_H-M   'P 1'
#
loop_
_entity.id
_entity.type
_entity.pdbx_description
1 polymer ?
#
loop_
_entity_poly.entity_id
_entity_poly.type
_entity_poly.pdbx_seq_one_letter_code
_entity_poly.pdbx_strand_id
1 'polypeptide(L)'
;MNNLSTHAGENAANGESDWPQTPGDLVYLLDSVVALFEDAQQGAKIDLLERLLDCVDWREMFGGDGAAPLLAAQVEELKAYYRAKFAALDRFFLAEQLSTELMTSLMASGDMRFSEDLRSLGRDRPELWQEIRTFFSRKELATSMVMLADERV
;
A
#
# COMPACT_ATOMS: atom_id res chain seq x y z
N MET A 1 32.56 29.08 -33.02
CA MET A 1 31.88 27.86 -33.48
C MET A 1 31.93 26.84 -32.36
N ASN A 2 30.75 26.58 -31.77
CA ASN A 2 30.24 25.45 -30.98
C ASN A 2 31.11 24.70 -29.94
N ASN A 3 30.77 24.93 -28.66
CA ASN A 3 30.12 23.99 -27.71
C ASN A 3 30.47 22.49 -27.82
N LEU A 4 31.00 21.89 -26.74
CA LEU A 4 30.16 21.35 -25.65
C LEU A 4 30.98 21.00 -24.41
N SER A 5 30.49 21.53 -23.30
CA SER A 5 30.98 21.50 -21.93
C SER A 5 30.78 20.13 -21.27
N THR A 6 31.80 19.74 -20.49
CA THR A 6 31.71 19.48 -19.04
C THR A 6 30.47 18.74 -18.52
N HIS A 7 30.67 17.55 -17.96
CA HIS A 7 30.75 17.35 -16.50
C HIS A 7 30.81 15.85 -16.19
N ALA A 8 32.00 15.41 -15.75
CA ALA A 8 32.11 14.27 -14.86
C ALA A 8 31.34 14.65 -13.57
N GLY A 9 30.08 14.25 -13.51
CA GLY A 9 29.19 14.46 -12.38
C GLY A 9 29.06 13.16 -11.61
N GLU A 10 29.39 13.25 -10.33
CA GLU A 10 29.07 12.32 -9.26
C GLU A 10 27.67 11.71 -9.43
N ASN A 11 27.59 10.39 -9.57
CA ASN A 11 26.32 9.64 -9.44
C ASN A 11 26.59 8.33 -8.70
N ALA A 12 27.17 8.45 -7.50
CA ALA A 12 27.41 7.34 -6.57
C ALA A 12 26.65 7.50 -5.24
N ALA A 13 25.54 8.22 -5.24
CA ALA A 13 24.66 8.36 -4.08
C ALA A 13 23.22 8.58 -4.55
N ASN A 14 22.42 7.50 -4.65
CA ASN A 14 20.94 7.49 -4.55
C ASN A 14 20.39 6.07 -4.87
N GLY A 15 20.78 5.05 -4.10
CA GLY A 15 20.29 3.68 -4.29
C GLY A 15 19.09 3.29 -3.43
N GLU A 16 18.78 4.04 -2.37
CA GLU A 16 17.71 3.72 -1.42
C GLU A 16 16.39 4.45 -1.68
N SER A 17 16.36 5.48 -2.56
CA SER A 17 15.19 6.34 -2.72
C SER A 17 14.05 5.75 -3.58
N ASP A 18 14.25 4.59 -4.20
CA ASP A 18 13.29 4.00 -5.14
C ASP A 18 12.57 2.74 -4.63
N TRP A 19 13.00 2.20 -3.48
CA TRP A 19 12.35 1.01 -2.90
C TRP A 19 11.18 1.44 -2.00
N PRO A 20 10.06 0.68 -1.96
CA PRO A 20 8.94 1.02 -1.09
C PRO A 20 9.38 1.07 0.37
N GLN A 21 8.97 2.14 1.05
CA GLN A 21 9.40 2.45 2.42
C GLN A 21 8.31 2.16 3.44
N THR A 22 7.06 2.25 3.02
CA THR A 22 5.88 1.98 3.82
C THR A 22 4.98 0.97 3.09
N PRO A 23 4.08 0.27 3.81
CA PRO A 23 3.07 -0.58 3.19
C PRO A 23 2.21 0.13 2.13
N GLY A 24 2.00 1.45 2.25
CA GLY A 24 1.24 2.23 1.27
C GLY A 24 1.96 2.44 -0.06
N ASP A 25 3.27 2.18 -0.12
CA ASP A 25 4.07 2.29 -1.34
C ASP A 25 4.06 0.99 -2.16
N LEU A 26 3.48 -0.09 -1.62
CA LEU A 26 3.43 -1.40 -2.27
C LEU A 26 2.24 -1.48 -3.24
N VAL A 27 2.41 -2.26 -4.31
CA VAL A 27 1.32 -2.63 -5.22
C VAL A 27 0.64 -3.90 -4.71
N TYR A 28 -0.69 -3.91 -4.66
CA TYR A 28 -1.49 -5.01 -4.12
C TYR A 28 -2.30 -5.74 -5.19
N LEU A 29 -2.38 -7.06 -5.04
CA LEU A 29 -3.34 -7.94 -5.69
C LEU A 29 -4.71 -7.76 -5.04
N LEU A 30 -5.56 -6.93 -5.64
CA LEU A 30 -6.87 -6.57 -5.09
C LEU A 30 -7.79 -7.78 -4.84
N ASP A 31 -7.70 -8.83 -5.67
CA ASP A 31 -8.45 -10.08 -5.47
C ASP A 31 -7.98 -10.82 -4.19
N SER A 32 -6.68 -10.78 -3.89
CA SER A 32 -6.13 -11.41 -2.68
C SER A 32 -6.54 -10.64 -1.43
N VAL A 33 -6.65 -9.31 -1.53
CA VAL A 33 -7.19 -8.47 -0.45
C VAL A 33 -8.65 -8.83 -0.18
N VAL A 34 -9.49 -9.00 -1.21
CA VAL A 34 -10.90 -9.42 -1.01
C VAL A 34 -10.97 -10.77 -0.31
N ALA A 35 -10.22 -11.77 -0.80
CA ALA A 35 -10.19 -13.11 -0.22
C ALA A 35 -9.74 -13.09 1.26
N LEU A 36 -8.78 -12.24 1.62
CA LEU A 36 -8.37 -12.05 3.02
C LEU A 36 -9.54 -11.62 3.91
N PHE A 37 -10.36 -10.66 3.46
CA PHE A 37 -11.49 -10.18 4.25
C PHE A 37 -12.63 -11.19 4.30
N GLU A 38 -12.84 -11.99 3.26
CA GLU A 38 -13.76 -13.12 3.28
C GLU A 38 -13.34 -14.18 4.31
N ASP A 39 -12.06 -14.55 4.32
CA ASP A 39 -11.49 -15.46 5.31
C ASP A 39 -11.71 -14.92 6.75
N ALA A 40 -11.42 -13.63 6.96
CA ALA A 40 -11.60 -12.98 8.25
C ALA A 40 -13.07 -12.95 8.71
N GLN A 41 -14.01 -12.68 7.79
CA GLN A 41 -15.45 -12.74 8.07
C GLN A 41 -15.92 -14.15 8.48
N GLN A 42 -15.27 -15.19 7.95
CA GLN A 42 -15.52 -16.59 8.33
C GLN A 42 -14.85 -16.99 9.65
N GLY A 43 -14.17 -16.06 10.33
CA GLY A 43 -13.54 -16.27 11.63
C GLY A 43 -12.11 -16.81 11.55
N ALA A 44 -11.45 -16.72 10.38
CA ALA A 44 -10.04 -17.08 10.27
C ALA A 44 -9.18 -16.23 11.20
N LYS A 45 -8.22 -16.87 11.88
CA LYS A 45 -7.19 -16.18 12.64
C LYS A 45 -6.03 -15.87 11.72
N ILE A 46 -5.72 -14.58 11.55
CA ILE A 46 -4.71 -14.11 10.60
C ILE A 46 -3.54 -13.43 11.30
N ASP A 47 -2.35 -13.66 10.77
CA ASP A 47 -1.22 -12.76 10.98
C ASP A 47 -1.31 -11.62 9.96
N LEU A 48 -1.53 -10.40 10.44
CA LEU A 48 -1.78 -9.25 9.57
C LEU A 48 -0.58 -8.90 8.70
N LEU A 49 0.65 -9.03 9.23
CA LEU A 49 1.83 -8.69 8.46
C LEU A 49 2.06 -9.72 7.36
N GLU A 50 1.98 -11.01 7.69
CA GLU A 50 2.13 -12.07 6.68
C GLU A 50 1.06 -11.95 5.60
N ARG A 51 -0.19 -11.75 6.00
CA ARG A 51 -1.29 -11.65 5.03
C ARG A 51 -1.23 -10.38 4.20
N LEU A 52 -0.74 -9.27 4.76
CA LEU A 52 -0.45 -8.08 3.96
C LEU A 52 0.57 -8.38 2.87
N LEU A 53 1.68 -9.05 3.22
CA LEU A 53 2.74 -9.41 2.27
C LEU A 53 2.30 -10.46 1.23
N ASP A 54 1.35 -11.33 1.59
CA ASP A 54 0.72 -12.26 0.64
C ASP A 54 -0.18 -11.56 -0.37
N CYS A 55 -0.73 -10.40 -0.03
CA CYS A 55 -1.54 -9.58 -0.94
C CYS A 55 -0.70 -8.71 -1.88
N VAL A 56 0.63 -8.66 -1.77
CA VAL A 56 1.47 -7.79 -2.61
C VAL A 56 1.68 -8.41 -3.99
N ASP A 57 1.53 -7.61 -5.05
CA ASP A 57 1.96 -7.97 -6.39
C ASP A 57 3.47 -7.73 -6.54
N TRP A 58 4.26 -8.66 -6.06
CA TRP A 58 5.73 -8.59 -6.13
C TRP A 58 6.26 -8.47 -7.55
N ARG A 59 5.52 -9.03 -8.53
CA ARG A 59 5.93 -9.02 -9.94
C ARG A 59 5.67 -7.67 -10.57
N GLU A 60 4.52 -7.07 -10.32
CA GLU A 60 4.25 -5.70 -10.77
C GLU A 60 5.19 -4.70 -10.07
N MET A 61 5.43 -4.89 -8.77
CA MET A 61 6.24 -3.97 -7.95
C MET A 61 7.73 -3.95 -8.37
N PHE A 62 8.30 -5.10 -8.74
CA PHE A 62 9.76 -5.23 -8.99
C PHE A 62 10.11 -5.87 -10.34
N GLY A 63 9.14 -6.33 -11.11
CA GLY A 63 9.30 -6.85 -12.46
C GLY A 63 9.17 -5.72 -13.49
N GLY A 64 10.22 -4.93 -13.65
CA GLY A 64 10.24 -3.84 -14.63
C GLY A 64 10.21 -4.33 -16.09
N ASP A 65 9.87 -3.41 -17.00
CA ASP A 65 9.87 -3.64 -18.44
C ASP A 65 11.26 -4.07 -18.93
N GLY A 66 11.38 -5.34 -19.35
CA GLY A 66 12.60 -5.93 -19.88
C GLY A 66 13.43 -6.74 -18.87
N ALA A 67 13.05 -6.77 -17.59
CA ALA A 67 13.61 -7.71 -16.62
C ALA A 67 13.03 -9.11 -16.82
N ALA A 68 13.83 -10.14 -16.56
CA ALA A 68 13.31 -11.50 -16.49
C ALA A 68 12.26 -11.59 -15.37
N PRO A 69 11.16 -12.37 -15.55
CA PRO A 69 10.16 -12.56 -14.51
C PRO A 69 10.80 -13.00 -13.19
N LEU A 70 10.33 -12.44 -12.08
CA LEU A 70 10.82 -12.83 -10.75
C LEU A 70 10.58 -14.33 -10.52
N LEU A 71 11.65 -15.00 -10.11
CA LEU A 71 11.61 -16.38 -9.66
C LEU A 71 10.95 -16.46 -8.27
N ALA A 72 10.34 -17.59 -7.95
CA ALA A 72 9.70 -17.81 -6.65
C ALA A 72 10.64 -17.57 -5.46
N ALA A 73 11.91 -17.99 -5.57
CA ALA A 73 12.91 -17.75 -4.53
C ALA A 73 13.17 -16.25 -4.29
N GLN A 74 13.17 -15.44 -5.34
CA GLN A 74 13.36 -13.98 -5.23
C GLN A 74 12.14 -13.31 -4.58
N VAL A 75 10.93 -13.81 -4.86
CA VAL A 75 9.72 -13.33 -4.17
C VAL A 75 9.78 -13.66 -2.67
N GLU A 76 10.23 -14.85 -2.29
CA GLU A 76 10.38 -15.21 -0.88
C GLU A 76 11.46 -14.38 -0.16
N GLU A 77 12.55 -14.05 -0.85
CA GLU A 77 13.56 -13.11 -0.34
C GLU A 77 12.98 -11.71 -0.12
N LEU A 78 12.18 -11.20 -1.06
CA LEU A 78 11.49 -9.92 -0.92
C LEU A 78 10.51 -9.94 0.25
N LYS A 79 9.69 -10.99 0.38
CA LYS A 79 8.78 -11.17 1.51
C LYS A 79 9.55 -11.19 2.83
N ALA A 80 10.67 -11.92 2.92
CA ALA A 80 11.49 -11.96 4.12
C ALA A 80 12.07 -10.60 4.48
N TYR A 81 12.55 -9.85 3.49
CA TYR A 81 13.04 -8.49 3.68
C TYR A 81 11.94 -7.56 4.20
N TYR A 82 10.77 -7.53 3.56
CA TYR A 82 9.68 -6.65 3.96
C TYR A 82 9.00 -7.06 5.27
N ARG A 83 8.98 -8.36 5.60
CA ARG A 83 8.59 -8.85 6.92
C ARG A 83 9.47 -8.26 8.01
N ALA A 84 10.79 -8.29 7.83
CA ALA A 84 11.71 -7.69 8.79
C ALA A 84 11.56 -6.16 8.84
N LYS A 85 11.42 -5.52 7.67
CA LYS A 85 11.27 -4.06 7.55
C LYS A 85 10.02 -3.53 8.26
N PHE A 86 8.92 -4.26 8.17
CA PHE A 86 7.62 -3.86 8.70
C PHE A 86 7.26 -4.52 10.04
N ALA A 87 8.15 -5.32 10.63
CA ALA A 87 7.90 -6.03 11.88
C ALA A 87 7.53 -5.11 13.06
N ALA A 88 8.03 -3.87 13.06
CA ALA A 88 7.76 -2.88 14.10
C ALA A 88 6.50 -2.03 13.84
N LEU A 89 5.82 -2.24 12.71
CA LEU A 89 4.60 -1.50 12.42
C LEU A 89 3.45 -1.97 13.30
N ASP A 90 2.62 -1.01 13.67
CA ASP A 90 1.46 -1.29 14.49
C ASP A 90 0.43 -2.13 13.73
N ARG A 91 -0.20 -3.08 14.42
CA ARG A 91 -1.20 -3.99 13.82
C ARG A 91 -2.39 -3.22 13.25
N PHE A 92 -2.79 -2.11 13.87
CA PHE A 92 -3.90 -1.31 13.38
C PHE A 92 -3.53 -0.56 12.11
N PHE A 93 -2.29 -0.06 12.01
CA PHE A 93 -1.79 0.54 10.78
C PHE A 93 -1.82 -0.45 9.61
N LEU A 94 -1.42 -1.71 9.84
CA LEU A 94 -1.50 -2.76 8.82
C LEU A 94 -2.95 -3.08 8.41
N ALA A 95 -3.87 -3.11 9.37
CA ALA A 95 -5.30 -3.31 9.11
C ALA A 95 -5.92 -2.15 8.33
N GLU A 96 -5.53 -0.91 8.63
CA GLU A 96 -5.93 0.28 7.88
C GLU A 96 -5.47 0.22 6.43
N GLN A 97 -4.20 -0.13 6.20
CA GLN A 97 -3.68 -0.30 4.84
C GLN A 97 -4.52 -1.32 4.07
N LEU A 98 -4.77 -2.49 4.65
CA LEU A 98 -5.59 -3.54 4.03
C LEU A 98 -7.03 -3.08 3.79
N SER A 99 -7.61 -2.28 4.69
CA SER A 99 -8.97 -1.74 4.52
C SER A 99 -9.04 -0.74 3.37
N THR A 100 -7.98 0.06 3.17
CA THR A 100 -7.87 0.99 2.04
C THR A 100 -7.85 0.23 0.73
N GLU A 101 -7.05 -0.83 0.64
CA GLU A 101 -6.99 -1.67 -0.56
C GLU A 101 -8.30 -2.43 -0.81
N LEU A 102 -9.00 -2.86 0.25
CA LEU A 102 -10.34 -3.43 0.09
C LEU A 102 -11.30 -2.41 -0.53
N MET A 103 -11.31 -1.17 -0.05
CA MET A 103 -12.15 -0.12 -0.63
C MET A 103 -11.79 0.16 -2.08
N THR A 104 -10.49 0.18 -2.42
CA THR A 104 -10.02 0.28 -3.81
C THR A 104 -10.56 -0.86 -4.66
N SER A 105 -10.49 -2.10 -4.17
CA SER A 105 -11.02 -3.28 -4.85
C SER A 105 -12.53 -3.19 -5.09
N LEU A 106 -13.32 -2.86 -4.06
CA LEU A 106 -14.78 -2.74 -4.17
C LEU A 106 -15.20 -1.61 -5.14
N MET A 107 -14.42 -0.53 -5.21
CA MET A 107 -14.65 0.52 -6.19
C MET A 107 -14.34 0.06 -7.61
N ALA A 108 -13.26 -0.71 -7.80
CA ALA A 108 -12.85 -1.23 -9.10
C ALA A 108 -13.83 -2.29 -9.63
N SER A 109 -14.33 -3.19 -8.77
CA SER A 109 -15.37 -4.17 -9.15
C SER A 109 -16.72 -3.52 -9.40
N GLY A 110 -16.94 -2.32 -8.83
CA GLY A 110 -18.19 -1.59 -8.91
C GLY A 110 -19.24 -2.10 -7.92
N ASP A 111 -18.85 -2.93 -6.94
CA ASP A 111 -19.66 -3.32 -5.79
C ASP A 111 -19.87 -2.14 -4.82
N MET A 112 -18.90 -1.21 -4.80
CA MET A 112 -19.04 0.10 -4.20
C MET A 112 -18.99 1.17 -5.29
N ARG A 113 -20.00 2.03 -5.35
CA ARG A 113 -20.05 3.14 -6.31
C ARG A 113 -20.36 4.44 -5.61
N PHE A 114 -19.46 5.41 -5.77
CA PHE A 114 -19.79 6.78 -5.45
C PHE A 114 -20.87 7.31 -6.41
N SER A 115 -21.73 8.19 -5.90
CA SER A 115 -22.70 8.91 -6.74
C SER A 115 -21.97 9.70 -7.83
N GLU A 116 -22.71 10.07 -8.87
CA GLU A 116 -22.15 10.90 -9.94
C GLU A 116 -21.69 12.26 -9.40
N ASP A 117 -22.46 12.85 -8.48
CA ASP A 117 -22.11 14.10 -7.79
C ASP A 117 -20.82 13.99 -6.97
N LEU A 118 -20.59 12.86 -6.31
CA LEU A 118 -19.37 12.66 -5.54
C LEU A 118 -18.16 12.38 -6.45
N ARG A 119 -18.38 11.72 -7.58
CA ARG A 119 -17.35 11.53 -8.61
C ARG A 119 -16.98 12.83 -9.33
N SER A 120 -17.95 13.72 -9.57
CA SER A 120 -17.68 15.04 -10.13
C SER A 120 -16.93 15.91 -9.13
N LEU A 121 -17.23 15.83 -7.83
CA LEU A 121 -16.48 16.54 -6.79
C LEU A 121 -14.97 16.30 -6.86
N GLY A 122 -14.54 15.04 -7.00
CA GLY A 122 -13.11 14.70 -7.09
C GLY A 122 -12.39 15.27 -8.32
N ARG A 123 -13.12 15.52 -9.42
CA ARG A 123 -12.59 16.13 -10.64
C ARG A 123 -12.66 17.66 -10.61
N ASP A 124 -13.80 18.18 -10.20
CA ASP A 124 -14.15 19.59 -10.35
C ASP A 124 -13.65 20.42 -9.16
N ARG A 125 -13.53 19.80 -7.97
CA ARG A 125 -13.14 20.41 -6.69
C ARG A 125 -12.14 19.52 -5.93
N PRO A 126 -10.95 19.26 -6.50
CA PRO A 126 -9.97 18.34 -5.92
C PRO A 126 -9.51 18.75 -4.51
N GLU A 127 -9.58 20.04 -4.17
CA GLU A 127 -9.26 20.54 -2.83
C GLU A 127 -10.24 20.02 -1.76
N LEU A 128 -11.55 20.00 -2.05
CA LEU A 128 -12.55 19.47 -1.15
C LEU A 128 -12.41 17.94 -1.00
N TRP A 129 -12.04 17.28 -2.09
CA TRP A 129 -11.73 15.85 -2.06
C TRP A 129 -10.53 15.55 -1.14
N GLN A 130 -9.49 16.38 -1.17
CA GLN A 130 -8.34 16.25 -0.28
C GLN A 130 -8.69 16.53 1.18
N GLU A 131 -9.60 17.46 1.47
CA GLU A 131 -10.11 17.68 2.83
C GLU A 131 -10.82 16.43 3.37
N ILE A 132 -11.68 15.81 2.56
CA ILE A 132 -12.40 14.57 2.93
C ILE A 132 -11.40 13.44 3.20
N ARG A 133 -10.42 13.23 2.31
CA ARG A 133 -9.37 12.21 2.51
C ARG A 133 -8.59 12.46 3.81
N THR A 134 -8.17 13.71 4.03
CA THR A 134 -7.44 14.10 5.25
C THR A 134 -8.27 13.84 6.50
N PHE A 135 -9.57 14.10 6.47
CA PHE A 135 -10.46 13.80 7.60
C PHE A 135 -10.48 12.31 7.91
N PHE A 136 -10.69 11.45 6.90
CA PHE A 136 -10.73 10.00 7.11
C PHE A 136 -9.40 9.47 7.64
N SER A 137 -8.26 9.86 7.04
CA SER A 137 -6.92 9.45 7.53
C SER A 137 -6.64 9.91 8.96
N ARG A 138 -7.11 11.10 9.37
CA ARG A 138 -6.97 11.56 10.77
C ARG A 138 -7.88 10.79 11.72
N LYS A 139 -9.10 10.47 11.29
CA LYS A 139 -10.06 9.68 12.09
C LYS A 139 -9.56 8.25 12.30
N GLU A 140 -8.99 7.67 11.25
CA GLU A 140 -8.26 6.40 11.23
C GLU A 140 -7.13 6.41 12.26
N LEU A 141 -6.15 7.30 12.10
CA LEU A 141 -5.05 7.45 13.06
C LEU A 141 -5.54 7.62 14.51
N ALA A 142 -6.55 8.47 14.73
CA ALA A 142 -7.12 8.66 16.06
C ALA A 142 -7.77 7.39 16.63
N THR A 143 -8.47 6.62 15.79
CA THR A 143 -9.08 5.34 16.18
C THR A 143 -7.99 4.36 16.59
N SER A 144 -6.94 4.25 15.78
CA SER A 144 -5.76 3.42 16.06
C SER A 144 -5.08 3.83 17.38
N MET A 145 -4.85 5.12 17.60
CA MET A 145 -4.27 5.64 18.84
C MET A 145 -5.11 5.31 20.08
N VAL A 146 -6.44 5.45 19.98
CA VAL A 146 -7.35 5.15 21.09
C VAL A 146 -7.42 3.64 21.35
N MET A 147 -7.41 2.80 20.31
CA MET A 147 -7.36 1.34 20.48
C MET A 147 -6.02 0.86 21.06
N LEU A 148 -4.91 1.51 20.75
CA LEU A 148 -3.61 1.22 21.38
C LEU A 148 -3.54 1.63 22.84
N ALA A 149 -4.22 2.74 23.18
CA ALA A 149 -4.36 3.17 24.56
C ALA A 149 -5.37 2.31 25.35
N ASP A 150 -6.22 1.53 24.67
CA ASP A 150 -7.18 0.60 25.29
C ASP A 150 -6.45 -0.66 25.77
N GLU A 151 -5.99 -0.64 27.03
CA GLU A 151 -5.48 -1.83 27.72
C GLU A 151 -6.64 -2.78 28.03
N ARG A 152 -7.07 -3.57 27.04
CA ARG A 152 -7.86 -4.77 27.34
C ARG A 152 -6.94 -5.88 27.83
N VAL A 153 -7.03 -6.16 29.13
CA VAL A 153 -6.52 -7.37 29.81
C VAL A 153 -7.09 -8.63 29.18
#